data_AF-A0A949X2H2-F1
#
_entry.id   AF-A0A949X2H2-F1
#
_cell.length_a   1.000
_cell.length_b   1.000
_cell.length_c   1.000
_cell.angle_alpha   90.00
_cell.angle_beta   90.00
_cell.angle_gamma   90.00
#
_symmetry.space_group_name_H-M   'P 1'
#
loop_
_entity.id
_entity.type
_entity.pdbx_description
1 polymer ?
#
loop_
_entity_poly.entity_id
_entity_poly.type
_entity_poly.pdbx_seq_one_letter_code
_entity_poly.pdbx_strand_id
1 'polypeptide(L)'
;MSLSDRSKKILIYISIIITIIISGQYVYCNIFNAYQVYMDDKPLAYVKNKEDFYNVEKDIKKDLEKRFVKVTSQDVVDFRKALVNSKYISSKNELKSIILKNSKMSVSVVLMKSDGKKLGTLANENEMIKVLDTIKNEYKDKNKTEDLKLNNHITYVKEIANINDVNTIDEIVKKVKEDSNNSLVCFSKGQESNSVQSSNLSRASSKINLLQFPTKGNITSPFGMRWGKMHNGIDIGASMGDPIYAAMDGKVICAEWEDGYGKVIKIDHGVGIETVYGHCSSIDVNVGQTVKRGEKIGLVGSTGNSTGPHVHFEVRVEDVPKDPITYLR
;
A
#
# COMPACT_ATOMS: atom_id res chain seq x y z
N MET A 1 79.21 24.56 5.66
CA MET A 1 79.80 23.32 5.11
C MET A 1 78.92 22.87 3.95
N SER A 2 79.32 23.13 2.70
CA SER A 2 78.50 22.83 1.51
C SER A 2 78.56 21.32 1.23
N LEU A 3 77.40 20.67 1.17
CA LEU A 3 77.29 19.25 0.81
C LEU A 3 77.82 19.03 -0.62
N SER A 4 78.66 18.01 -0.80
CA SER A 4 79.17 17.62 -2.12
C SER A 4 78.02 17.18 -3.05
N ASP A 5 78.14 17.37 -4.36
CA ASP A 5 77.08 17.00 -5.31
C ASP A 5 76.69 15.52 -5.23
N ARG A 6 77.61 14.64 -4.85
CA ARG A 6 77.31 13.23 -4.59
C ARG A 6 76.39 13.06 -3.38
N SER A 7 76.64 13.77 -2.28
CA SER A 7 75.81 13.70 -1.08
C SER A 7 74.40 14.28 -1.29
N LYS A 8 74.25 15.32 -2.12
CA LYS A 8 72.94 15.84 -2.53
C LYS A 8 72.14 14.81 -3.34
N LYS A 9 72.78 14.13 -4.29
CA LYS A 9 72.14 13.05 -5.07
C LYS A 9 71.69 11.88 -4.18
N ILE A 10 72.51 11.47 -3.22
CA ILE A 10 72.16 10.39 -2.27
C ILE A 10 70.95 10.78 -1.41
N LEU A 11 70.90 12.02 -0.90
CA LEU A 11 69.75 12.51 -0.13
C LEU A 11 68.45 12.53 -0.95
N ILE A 12 68.53 12.89 -2.24
CA ILE A 12 67.37 12.84 -3.15
C ILE A 12 66.90 11.39 -3.34
N TYR A 13 67.80 10.44 -3.57
CA TYR A 13 67.45 9.02 -3.70
C TYR A 13 66.81 8.44 -2.42
N ILE A 14 67.36 8.76 -1.25
CA ILE A 14 66.81 8.32 0.04
C ILE A 14 65.40 8.90 0.25
N SER A 15 65.19 10.18 -0.06
CA SER A 15 63.87 10.83 0.02
C SER A 15 62.83 10.15 -0.88
N ILE A 16 63.22 9.78 -2.11
CA ILE A 16 62.35 9.05 -3.05
C ILE A 16 61.98 7.68 -2.48
N ILE A 17 62.96 6.92 -1.96
CA ILE A 17 62.71 5.59 -1.37
C ILE A 17 61.78 5.68 -0.15
N ILE A 18 62.02 6.65 0.75
CA ILE A 18 61.16 6.88 1.92
C ILE A 18 59.73 7.23 1.47
N THR A 19 59.57 8.06 0.43
CA THR A 19 58.26 8.42 -0.10
C THR A 19 57.53 7.21 -0.70
N ILE A 20 58.24 6.32 -1.40
CA ILE A 20 57.68 5.07 -1.95
C ILE A 20 57.27 4.12 -0.81
N ILE A 21 58.09 3.99 0.24
CA ILE A 21 57.77 3.15 1.39
C ILE A 21 56.56 3.70 2.15
N ILE A 22 56.52 5.01 2.43
CA ILE A 22 55.39 5.65 3.12
C ILE A 22 54.11 5.53 2.29
N SER A 23 54.17 5.77 0.97
CA SER A 23 53.00 5.61 0.09
C SER A 23 52.55 4.15 -0.05
N GLY A 24 53.48 3.20 -0.16
CA GLY A 24 53.20 1.77 -0.15
C GLY A 24 52.56 1.31 1.18
N GLN A 25 53.11 1.75 2.31
CA GLN A 25 52.56 1.49 3.65
C GLN A 25 51.17 2.12 3.81
N TYR A 26 50.98 3.34 3.31
CA TYR A 26 49.68 4.02 3.33
C TYR A 26 48.62 3.29 2.49
N VAL A 27 48.99 2.74 1.34
CA VAL A 27 48.10 1.91 0.52
C VAL A 27 47.78 0.59 1.22
N TYR A 28 48.78 -0.07 1.81
CA TYR A 28 48.62 -1.38 2.45
C TYR A 28 47.83 -1.31 3.76
N CYS A 29 48.09 -0.30 4.61
CA CYS A 29 47.33 -0.09 5.86
C CYS A 29 45.84 0.22 5.63
N ASN A 30 45.45 0.55 4.40
CA ASN A 30 44.06 0.84 4.06
C ASN A 30 43.31 -0.35 3.46
N ILE A 31 43.92 -1.54 3.31
CA ILE A 31 43.26 -2.75 2.80
C ILE A 31 42.86 -3.64 3.97
N PHE A 32 41.60 -4.09 3.98
CA PHE A 32 41.09 -4.99 5.03
C PHE A 32 40.06 -5.98 4.50
N ASN A 33 39.75 -6.99 5.32
CA ASN A 33 38.70 -7.97 5.08
C ASN A 33 37.33 -7.28 5.09
N ALA A 34 36.61 -7.40 3.99
CA ALA A 34 35.27 -6.87 3.79
C ALA A 34 34.40 -7.91 3.08
N TYR A 35 33.15 -7.55 2.81
CA TYR A 35 32.23 -8.34 2.01
C TYR A 35 31.82 -7.56 0.78
N GLN A 36 31.97 -8.17 -0.39
CA GLN A 36 31.30 -7.73 -1.60
C GLN A 36 29.85 -8.24 -1.57
N VAL A 37 28.92 -7.30 -1.70
CA VAL A 37 27.49 -7.58 -1.72
C VAL A 37 27.05 -7.83 -3.15
N TYR A 38 26.28 -8.88 -3.36
CA TYR A 38 25.61 -9.20 -4.61
C TYR A 38 24.11 -9.16 -4.39
N MET A 39 23.39 -8.59 -5.36
CA MET A 39 21.93 -8.60 -5.41
C MET A 39 21.52 -9.15 -6.77
N ASP A 40 20.77 -10.25 -6.78
CA ASP A 40 20.41 -10.99 -7.99
C ASP A 40 21.64 -11.28 -8.88
N ASP A 41 22.69 -11.82 -8.27
CA ASP A 41 23.99 -12.16 -8.88
C ASP A 41 24.79 -10.98 -9.46
N LYS A 42 24.36 -9.73 -9.27
CA LYS A 42 25.10 -8.54 -9.70
C LYS A 42 25.88 -7.91 -8.55
N PRO A 43 27.17 -7.57 -8.75
CA PRO A 43 27.96 -6.91 -7.71
C PRO A 43 27.41 -5.51 -7.44
N LEU A 44 27.16 -5.21 -6.17
CA LEU A 44 26.40 -4.05 -5.74
C LEU A 44 27.26 -3.03 -4.98
N ALA A 45 27.94 -3.48 -3.92
CA ALA A 45 28.68 -2.62 -2.99
C ALA A 45 29.71 -3.42 -2.17
N TYR A 46 30.55 -2.71 -1.41
CA TYR A 46 31.42 -3.32 -0.40
C TYR A 46 31.04 -2.82 1.00
N VAL A 47 30.96 -3.74 1.95
CA VAL A 47 30.60 -3.46 3.35
C VAL A 47 31.62 -4.09 4.30
N LYS A 48 31.84 -3.48 5.46
CA LYS A 48 32.72 -4.04 6.50
C LYS A 48 32.12 -5.32 7.07
N ASN A 49 30.85 -5.25 7.46
CA ASN A 49 30.10 -6.38 8.02
C ASN A 49 28.81 -6.62 7.23
N LYS A 50 28.37 -7.87 7.15
CA LYS A 50 27.07 -8.21 6.55
C LYS A 50 25.90 -7.48 7.25
N GLU A 51 26.02 -7.33 8.56
CA GLU A 51 25.03 -6.65 9.41
C GLU A 51 24.83 -5.17 9.05
N ASP A 52 25.88 -4.49 8.55
CA ASP A 52 25.77 -3.09 8.13
C ASP A 52 24.78 -2.97 6.96
N PHE A 53 24.81 -3.92 6.02
CA PHE A 53 23.88 -3.98 4.89
C PHE A 53 22.44 -4.26 5.36
N TYR A 54 22.24 -5.30 6.17
CA TYR A 54 20.90 -5.66 6.66
C TYR A 54 20.26 -4.57 7.50
N ASN A 55 21.05 -3.83 8.29
CA ASN A 55 20.54 -2.68 9.04
C ASN A 55 20.06 -1.56 8.11
N VAL A 56 20.79 -1.26 7.03
CA VAL A 56 20.36 -0.28 6.03
C VAL A 56 19.09 -0.73 5.33
N GLU A 57 19.03 -2.00 4.90
CA GLU A 57 17.85 -2.58 4.25
C GLU A 57 16.61 -2.53 5.16
N LYS A 58 16.78 -2.88 6.44
CA LYS A 58 15.73 -2.79 7.45
C LYS A 58 15.26 -1.35 7.67
N ASP A 59 16.18 -0.39 7.76
CA ASP A 59 15.86 1.02 7.89
C ASP A 59 15.07 1.53 6.68
N ILE A 60 15.46 1.12 5.45
CA ILE A 60 14.72 1.42 4.22
C ILE A 60 13.31 0.87 4.30
N LYS A 61 13.15 -0.42 4.62
CA LYS A 61 11.84 -1.06 4.70
C LYS A 61 10.94 -0.35 5.71
N LYS A 62 11.46 -0.04 6.89
CA LYS A 62 10.74 0.71 7.94
C LYS A 62 10.34 2.11 7.48
N ASP A 63 11.22 2.81 6.75
CA ASP A 63 10.88 4.12 6.19
C ASP A 63 9.78 4.03 5.13
N LEU A 64 9.81 2.98 4.28
CA LEU A 64 8.77 2.75 3.28
C LEU A 64 7.43 2.37 3.92
N GLU A 65 7.42 1.53 4.95
CA GLU A 65 6.21 1.13 5.68
C GLU A 65 5.50 2.32 6.37
N LYS A 66 6.17 3.46 6.57
CA LYS A 66 5.50 4.69 7.04
C LYS A 66 4.62 5.33 5.96
N ARG A 67 4.98 5.16 4.69
CA ARG A 67 4.33 5.81 3.54
C ARG A 67 3.43 4.84 2.77
N PHE A 68 3.81 3.57 2.69
CA PHE A 68 3.14 2.53 1.92
C PHE A 68 2.48 1.51 2.84
N VAL A 69 1.28 1.06 2.47
CA VAL A 69 0.49 0.09 3.27
C VAL A 69 1.17 -1.28 3.30
N LYS A 70 1.82 -1.68 2.20
CA LYS A 70 2.51 -2.97 2.09
C LYS A 70 3.79 -2.79 1.27
N VAL A 71 4.88 -3.34 1.78
CA VAL A 71 6.20 -3.34 1.15
C VAL A 71 6.70 -4.79 1.07
N THR A 72 7.06 -5.22 -0.14
CA THR A 72 7.59 -6.56 -0.41
C THR A 72 8.91 -6.44 -1.18
N SER A 73 9.83 -7.38 -0.94
CA SER A 73 11.08 -7.50 -1.69
C SER A 73 11.21 -8.95 -2.17
N GLN A 74 11.74 -9.10 -3.38
CA GLN A 74 12.06 -10.40 -4.00
C GLN A 74 13.56 -10.53 -4.24
N ASP A 75 14.36 -9.67 -3.62
CA ASP A 75 15.80 -9.57 -3.86
C ASP A 75 16.54 -10.75 -3.23
N VAL A 76 17.43 -11.38 -4.00
CA VAL A 76 18.34 -12.40 -3.46
C VAL A 76 19.68 -11.74 -3.16
N VAL A 77 20.05 -11.67 -1.88
CA VAL A 77 21.29 -11.03 -1.42
C VAL A 77 22.33 -12.08 -1.04
N ASP A 78 23.52 -12.00 -1.63
CA ASP A 78 24.67 -12.85 -1.34
C ASP A 78 25.91 -12.02 -0.95
N PHE A 79 26.80 -12.61 -0.15
CA PHE A 79 27.98 -11.94 0.40
C PHE A 79 29.23 -12.78 0.18
N ARG A 80 30.19 -12.22 -0.56
CA ARG A 80 31.49 -12.85 -0.82
C ARG A 80 32.60 -12.10 -0.11
N LYS A 81 33.50 -12.82 0.57
CA LYS A 81 34.65 -12.20 1.24
C LYS A 81 35.58 -11.56 0.21
N ALA A 82 36.07 -10.36 0.50
CA ALA A 82 37.00 -9.61 -0.36
C ALA A 82 38.01 -8.81 0.46
N LEU A 83 39.17 -8.53 -0.11
CA LEU A 83 40.15 -7.57 0.43
C LEU A 83 39.99 -6.25 -0.30
N VAL A 84 39.63 -5.20 0.43
CA VAL A 84 39.17 -3.94 -0.19
C VAL A 84 39.83 -2.75 0.50
N ASN A 85 40.21 -1.75 -0.28
CA ASN A 85 40.71 -0.48 0.27
C ASN A 85 39.55 0.29 0.93
N SER A 86 39.79 0.88 2.10
CA SER A 86 38.84 1.66 2.91
C SER A 86 37.98 2.62 2.10
N LYS A 87 38.54 3.25 1.07
CA LYS A 87 37.86 4.22 0.19
C LYS A 87 36.72 3.64 -0.66
N TYR A 88 36.66 2.32 -0.83
CA TYR A 88 35.62 1.65 -1.61
C TYR A 88 34.51 1.05 -0.74
N ILE A 89 34.65 1.11 0.59
CA ILE A 89 33.55 0.72 1.48
C ILE A 89 32.45 1.75 1.37
N SER A 90 31.26 1.28 1.04
CA SER A 90 30.08 2.12 0.92
C SER A 90 29.64 2.60 2.29
N SER A 91 29.42 3.91 2.39
CA SER A 91 28.78 4.54 3.55
C SER A 91 27.31 4.15 3.64
N LYS A 92 26.68 4.39 4.81
CA LYS A 92 25.25 4.12 5.03
C LYS A 92 24.35 4.80 3.98
N ASN A 93 24.67 6.04 3.61
CA ASN A 93 23.88 6.80 2.65
C ASN A 93 24.05 6.28 1.22
N GLU A 94 25.28 5.94 0.82
CA GLU A 94 25.55 5.32 -0.48
C GLU A 94 24.86 3.97 -0.60
N LEU A 95 24.94 3.12 0.42
CA LEU A 95 24.23 1.85 0.48
C LEU A 95 22.72 2.05 0.33
N LYS A 96 22.15 3.06 1.01
CA LYS A 96 20.73 3.37 0.90
C LYS A 96 20.32 3.66 -0.55
N SER A 97 21.07 4.54 -1.22
CA SER A 97 20.82 4.89 -2.63
C SER A 97 21.02 3.70 -3.57
N ILE A 98 22.06 2.89 -3.33
CA ILE A 98 22.38 1.73 -4.16
C ILE A 98 21.29 0.65 -4.02
N ILE A 99 20.84 0.35 -2.81
CA ILE A 99 19.76 -0.61 -2.56
C ILE A 99 18.47 -0.14 -3.22
N LEU A 100 18.03 1.09 -2.99
CA LEU A 100 16.79 1.63 -3.58
C LEU A 100 16.79 1.60 -5.11
N LYS A 101 17.95 1.82 -5.74
CA LYS A 101 18.08 1.85 -7.20
C LYS A 101 18.06 0.45 -7.82
N ASN A 102 18.58 -0.55 -7.13
CA ASN A 102 18.77 -1.90 -7.69
C ASN A 102 17.76 -2.92 -7.17
N SER A 103 17.04 -2.60 -6.09
CA SER A 103 16.06 -3.51 -5.51
C SER A 103 14.80 -3.64 -6.37
N LYS A 104 14.25 -4.84 -6.38
CA LYS A 104 12.93 -5.17 -6.92
C LYS A 104 11.86 -4.99 -5.85
N MET A 105 11.99 -3.95 -5.04
CA MET A 105 11.02 -3.62 -4.01
C MET A 105 9.69 -3.22 -4.67
N SER A 106 8.65 -3.95 -4.28
CA SER A 106 7.29 -3.77 -4.76
C SER A 106 6.42 -3.29 -3.62
N VAL A 107 5.64 -2.23 -3.88
CA VAL A 107 4.79 -1.56 -2.90
C VAL A 107 3.34 -1.55 -3.36
N SER A 108 2.41 -1.64 -2.41
CA SER A 108 0.99 -1.39 -2.70
C SER A 108 0.75 0.09 -2.94
N VAL A 109 0.12 0.43 -4.06
CA VAL A 109 -0.09 1.79 -4.54
C VAL A 109 -1.53 2.00 -5.00
N VAL A 110 -1.92 3.26 -5.12
CA VAL A 110 -3.18 3.70 -5.71
C VAL A 110 -2.90 4.27 -7.10
N LEU A 111 -3.35 3.57 -8.14
CA LEU A 111 -3.32 4.04 -9.52
C LEU A 111 -4.52 4.94 -9.78
N MET A 112 -4.29 6.21 -10.09
CA MET A 112 -5.35 7.14 -10.53
C MET A 112 -5.49 7.12 -12.04
N LYS A 113 -6.74 7.10 -12.51
CA LYS A 113 -7.12 7.19 -13.92
C LYS A 113 -8.19 8.27 -14.12
N SER A 114 -8.14 8.96 -15.24
CA SER A 114 -9.24 9.82 -15.75
C SER A 114 -9.62 9.30 -17.12
N ASP A 115 -10.91 9.06 -17.38
CA ASP A 115 -11.40 8.55 -18.67
C ASP A 115 -10.67 7.27 -19.14
N GLY A 116 -10.28 6.42 -18.19
CA GLY A 116 -9.50 5.20 -18.46
C GLY A 116 -8.00 5.40 -18.70
N LYS A 117 -7.51 6.64 -18.86
CA LYS A 117 -6.08 6.98 -19.02
C LYS A 117 -5.39 7.10 -17.66
N LYS A 118 -4.21 6.49 -17.51
CA LYS A 118 -3.37 6.58 -16.31
C LYS A 118 -2.91 8.02 -16.08
N LEU A 119 -3.27 8.59 -14.92
CA LEU A 119 -2.76 9.89 -14.45
C LEU A 119 -1.44 9.73 -13.70
N GLY A 120 -1.36 8.71 -12.85
CA GLY A 120 -0.19 8.44 -12.03
C GLY A 120 -0.48 7.45 -10.91
N THR A 121 0.58 7.07 -10.22
CA THR A 121 0.58 6.10 -9.12
C THR A 121 0.97 6.81 -7.83
N LEU A 122 0.16 6.67 -6.78
CA LEU A 122 0.36 7.30 -5.48
C LEU A 122 0.58 6.25 -4.39
N ALA A 123 1.24 6.64 -3.31
CA ALA A 123 1.60 5.69 -2.26
C ALA A 123 0.39 5.10 -1.52
N ASN A 124 -0.68 5.88 -1.40
CA ASN A 124 -1.88 5.50 -0.66
C ASN A 124 -3.05 6.44 -1.01
N GLU A 125 -4.23 6.14 -0.47
CA GLU A 125 -5.44 6.93 -0.69
C GLU A 125 -5.35 8.34 -0.09
N ASN A 126 -4.60 8.54 1.00
CA ASN A 126 -4.43 9.86 1.59
C ASN A 126 -3.66 10.80 0.65
N GLU A 127 -2.64 10.31 -0.05
CA GLU A 127 -1.94 11.09 -1.08
C GLU A 127 -2.86 11.40 -2.26
N MET A 128 -3.73 10.47 -2.65
CA MET A 128 -4.74 10.69 -3.71
C MET A 128 -5.75 11.78 -3.32
N ILE A 129 -6.28 11.73 -2.10
CA ILE A 129 -7.19 12.77 -1.59
C ILE A 129 -6.49 14.13 -1.59
N LYS A 130 -5.24 14.19 -1.12
CA LYS A 130 -4.44 15.43 -1.16
C LYS A 130 -4.27 15.97 -2.57
N VAL A 131 -3.95 15.13 -3.56
CA VAL A 131 -3.87 15.53 -4.97
C VAL A 131 -5.19 16.15 -5.43
N LEU A 132 -6.31 15.48 -5.14
CA LEU A 132 -7.65 15.96 -5.53
C LEU A 132 -8.01 17.28 -4.85
N ASP A 133 -7.72 17.43 -3.56
CA ASP A 133 -7.96 18.65 -2.79
C ASP A 133 -7.10 19.82 -3.30
N THR A 134 -5.82 19.57 -3.57
CA THR A 134 -4.91 20.57 -4.16
C THR A 134 -5.44 21.05 -5.50
N ILE A 135 -5.85 20.13 -6.38
CA ILE A 135 -6.45 20.49 -7.67
C ILE A 135 -7.74 21.29 -7.45
N LYS A 136 -8.65 20.83 -6.58
CA LYS A 136 -9.93 21.52 -6.33
C LYS A 136 -9.73 22.95 -5.81
N ASN A 137 -8.82 23.15 -4.86
CA ASN A 137 -8.55 24.47 -4.27
C ASN A 137 -7.95 25.43 -5.30
N GLU A 138 -7.01 24.97 -6.15
CA GLU A 138 -6.44 25.83 -7.18
C GLU A 138 -7.46 26.28 -8.23
N TYR A 139 -8.43 25.42 -8.59
CA TYR A 139 -9.51 25.81 -9.49
C TYR A 139 -10.52 26.75 -8.81
N LYS A 140 -10.73 26.62 -7.48
CA LYS A 140 -11.56 27.56 -6.69
C LYS A 140 -10.94 28.96 -6.69
N ASP A 141 -9.63 29.06 -6.48
CA ASP A 141 -8.90 30.34 -6.45
C ASP A 141 -8.86 31.03 -7.82
N LYS A 142 -8.66 30.26 -8.90
CA LYS A 142 -8.65 30.81 -10.28
C LYS A 142 -10.02 31.29 -10.74
N ASN A 143 -11.11 30.60 -10.37
CA ASN A 143 -12.45 30.87 -10.92
C ASN A 143 -13.41 31.58 -9.96
N LYS A 144 -13.01 31.83 -8.70
CA LYS A 144 -13.84 32.46 -7.65
C LYS A 144 -15.21 31.79 -7.46
N THR A 145 -15.28 30.47 -7.60
CA THR A 145 -16.54 29.70 -7.53
C THR A 145 -16.47 28.67 -6.41
N GLU A 146 -17.45 28.65 -5.50
CA GLU A 146 -17.48 27.71 -4.38
C GLU A 146 -18.00 26.31 -4.75
N ASP A 147 -18.78 26.21 -5.83
CA ASP A 147 -19.43 24.97 -6.29
C ASP A 147 -18.66 24.30 -7.42
N LEU A 148 -17.52 23.69 -7.08
CA LEU A 148 -16.76 22.83 -7.97
C LEU A 148 -17.03 21.36 -7.65
N LYS A 149 -17.57 20.63 -8.63
CA LYS A 149 -17.70 19.17 -8.57
C LYS A 149 -16.55 18.51 -9.32
N LEU A 150 -16.02 17.45 -8.71
CA LEU A 150 -15.03 16.59 -9.35
C LEU A 150 -15.70 15.84 -10.51
N ASN A 151 -14.98 15.63 -11.60
CA ASN A 151 -15.51 14.86 -12.72
C ASN A 151 -15.69 13.38 -12.31
N ASN A 152 -16.85 12.80 -12.61
CA ASN A 152 -17.21 11.42 -12.25
C ASN A 152 -16.37 10.35 -12.99
N HIS A 153 -15.49 10.75 -13.90
CA HIS A 153 -14.63 9.86 -14.66
C HIS A 153 -13.27 9.56 -14.02
N ILE A 154 -13.00 10.10 -12.83
CA ILE A 154 -11.81 9.75 -12.06
C ILE A 154 -12.05 8.43 -11.35
N THR A 155 -11.27 7.41 -11.72
CA THR A 155 -11.28 6.09 -11.10
C THR A 155 -9.92 5.82 -10.47
N TYR A 156 -9.89 4.95 -9.46
CA TYR A 156 -8.64 4.50 -8.89
C TYR A 156 -8.67 2.99 -8.64
N VAL A 157 -7.49 2.37 -8.74
CA VAL A 157 -7.31 0.94 -8.55
C VAL A 157 -6.12 0.73 -7.61
N LYS A 158 -6.25 -0.17 -6.64
CA LYS A 158 -5.11 -0.61 -5.82
C LYS A 158 -4.32 -1.66 -6.60
N GLU A 159 -3.02 -1.45 -6.76
CA GLU A 159 -2.12 -2.40 -7.45
C GLU A 159 -0.77 -2.51 -6.73
N ILE A 160 0.04 -3.47 -7.16
CA ILE A 160 1.44 -3.60 -6.72
C ILE A 160 2.30 -3.01 -7.83
N ALA A 161 3.15 -2.04 -7.49
CA ALA A 161 4.07 -1.40 -8.42
C ALA A 161 5.50 -1.38 -7.86
N ASN A 162 6.48 -1.23 -8.75
CA ASN A 162 7.85 -0.97 -8.32
C ASN A 162 7.90 0.39 -7.61
N ILE A 163 8.66 0.50 -6.52
CA ILE A 163 8.79 1.75 -5.76
C ILE A 163 9.27 2.92 -6.63
N ASN A 164 10.09 2.66 -7.64
CA ASN A 164 10.62 3.68 -8.55
C ASN A 164 9.56 4.24 -9.52
N ASP A 165 8.42 3.56 -9.65
CA ASP A 165 7.30 4.00 -10.50
C ASP A 165 6.26 4.83 -9.73
N VAL A 166 6.44 5.04 -8.42
CA VAL A 166 5.50 5.81 -7.59
C VAL A 166 5.77 7.29 -7.73
N ASN A 167 4.75 8.04 -8.15
CA ASN A 167 4.83 9.48 -8.30
C ASN A 167 4.69 10.22 -6.96
N THR A 168 5.23 11.43 -6.92
CA THR A 168 4.93 12.40 -5.85
C THR A 168 3.60 13.11 -6.12
N ILE A 169 3.00 13.67 -5.07
CA ILE A 169 1.78 14.50 -5.18
C ILE A 169 2.00 15.62 -6.22
N ASP A 170 3.13 16.33 -6.11
CA ASP A 170 3.46 17.47 -6.97
C ASP A 170 3.63 17.07 -8.45
N GLU A 171 4.23 15.90 -8.72
CA GLU A 171 4.35 15.38 -10.08
C GLU A 171 2.98 15.12 -10.72
N ILE A 172 2.04 14.54 -9.97
CA ILE A 172 0.70 14.27 -10.50
C ILE A 172 -0.06 15.58 -10.70
N VAL A 173 -0.01 16.49 -9.73
CA VAL A 173 -0.63 17.81 -9.85
C VAL A 173 -0.09 18.55 -11.08
N LYS A 174 1.21 18.47 -11.36
CA LYS A 174 1.82 19.06 -12.56
C LYS A 174 1.33 18.39 -13.85
N LYS A 175 1.35 17.05 -13.94
CA LYS A 175 0.86 16.30 -15.11
C LYS A 175 -0.59 16.63 -15.44
N VAL A 176 -1.42 16.76 -14.42
CA VAL A 176 -2.83 17.14 -14.56
C VAL A 176 -2.98 18.55 -15.14
N LYS A 177 -2.14 19.50 -14.72
CA LYS A 177 -2.19 20.90 -15.20
C LYS A 177 -1.76 21.04 -16.65
N GLU A 178 -0.76 20.26 -17.07
CA GLU A 178 -0.21 20.33 -18.43
C GLU A 178 -1.13 19.68 -19.46
N ASP A 179 -1.97 18.72 -19.05
CA ASP A 179 -2.96 18.09 -19.92
C ASP A 179 -4.18 19.00 -20.10
N SER A 180 -4.12 19.86 -21.12
CA SER A 180 -5.15 20.89 -21.42
C SER A 180 -6.54 20.32 -21.71
N ASN A 181 -6.64 19.02 -22.00
CA ASN A 181 -7.88 18.31 -22.30
C ASN A 181 -8.45 17.55 -21.08
N ASN A 182 -7.72 17.49 -19.96
CA ASN A 182 -8.11 16.72 -18.78
C ASN A 182 -8.84 17.60 -17.77
N SER A 183 -10.13 17.88 -18.05
CA SER A 183 -11.00 18.59 -17.11
C SER A 183 -11.39 17.64 -15.97
N LEU A 184 -10.53 17.59 -14.93
CA LEU A 184 -10.80 16.84 -13.70
C LEU A 184 -11.90 17.49 -12.83
N VAL A 185 -12.28 18.74 -13.15
CA VAL A 185 -13.22 19.55 -12.37
C VAL A 185 -14.22 20.20 -13.32
N CYS A 186 -15.52 19.96 -13.08
CA CYS A 186 -16.62 20.45 -13.90
C CYS A 186 -17.40 21.55 -13.16
N PHE A 187 -17.86 22.59 -13.87
CA PHE A 187 -18.72 23.65 -13.33
C PHE A 187 -20.20 23.28 -13.50
N SER A 188 -21.01 23.34 -12.43
CA SER A 188 -22.46 23.19 -12.54
C SER A 188 -23.15 24.57 -12.49
N LYS A 189 -23.71 25.03 -13.61
CA LYS A 189 -24.79 26.04 -13.60
C LYS A 189 -26.11 25.30 -13.43
N GLY A 190 -26.88 25.66 -12.42
CA GLY A 190 -28.09 24.95 -12.03
C GLY A 190 -29.16 24.92 -13.12
N GLN A 191 -29.69 23.72 -13.38
CA GLN A 191 -31.13 23.43 -13.51
C GLN A 191 -31.35 21.94 -13.18
N GLU A 192 -32.39 21.68 -12.40
CA GLU A 192 -32.78 20.37 -11.87
C GLU A 192 -33.32 19.45 -12.97
N SER A 193 -32.81 18.21 -13.03
CA SER A 193 -33.59 17.04 -13.43
C SER A 193 -32.90 15.74 -12.97
N ASN A 194 -33.66 14.95 -12.21
CA ASN A 194 -33.45 13.58 -11.76
C ASN A 194 -32.19 13.28 -10.92
N SER A 195 -32.39 13.55 -9.63
CA SER A 195 -31.52 13.42 -8.48
C SER A 195 -31.30 11.97 -8.02
N VAL A 196 -30.05 11.53 -7.99
CA VAL A 196 -29.55 10.70 -6.89
C VAL A 196 -28.26 11.33 -6.39
N GLN A 197 -28.33 11.82 -5.15
CA GLN A 197 -27.45 12.79 -4.54
C GLN A 197 -26.02 12.26 -4.34
N SER A 198 -25.09 12.82 -5.11
CA SER A 198 -23.68 12.97 -4.76
C SER A 198 -23.55 14.00 -3.63
N SER A 199 -23.88 13.62 -2.41
CA SER A 199 -23.55 14.39 -1.21
C SER A 199 -22.92 13.43 -0.20
N ASN A 200 -21.59 13.52 -0.07
CA ASN A 200 -20.81 13.37 1.18
C ASN A 200 -19.35 13.02 0.87
N LEU A 201 -18.64 13.92 0.19
CA LEU A 201 -17.16 13.92 0.15
C LEU A 201 -16.57 14.88 1.21
N SER A 202 -17.29 15.09 2.31
CA SER A 202 -16.91 16.02 3.39
C SER A 202 -17.31 15.50 4.78
N ARG A 203 -17.18 14.18 5.04
CA ARG A 203 -17.44 13.58 6.37
C ARG A 203 -16.67 12.29 6.68
N ALA A 204 -15.49 12.06 6.10
CA ALA A 204 -14.65 10.90 6.43
C ALA A 204 -13.86 11.07 7.76
N SER A 205 -14.54 11.63 8.77
CA SER A 205 -14.20 11.54 10.20
C SER A 205 -15.48 11.44 11.06
N SER A 206 -16.61 11.02 10.49
CA SER A 206 -17.86 10.82 11.22
C SER A 206 -18.67 9.68 10.61
N LYS A 207 -18.81 8.56 11.36
CA LYS A 207 -19.77 7.44 11.19
C LYS A 207 -20.41 7.30 9.79
N ILE A 208 -19.85 6.44 8.96
CA ILE A 208 -20.37 6.10 7.63
C ILE A 208 -21.36 4.94 7.77
N ASN A 209 -22.64 5.25 8.02
CA ASN A 209 -23.75 4.29 8.00
C ASN A 209 -24.18 4.02 6.54
N LEU A 210 -23.40 3.24 5.79
CA LEU A 210 -23.59 3.00 4.35
C LEU A 210 -24.14 1.59 4.04
N LEU A 211 -23.94 0.63 4.94
CA LEU A 211 -24.33 -0.75 4.76
C LEU A 211 -25.77 -0.96 5.23
N GLN A 212 -26.56 -1.74 4.51
CA GLN A 212 -27.86 -2.20 5.02
C GLN A 212 -27.71 -3.49 5.82
N PHE A 213 -28.70 -3.76 6.67
CA PHE A 213 -28.82 -5.07 7.30
C PHE A 213 -28.92 -6.19 6.25
N PRO A 214 -28.12 -7.27 6.41
CA PRO A 214 -28.08 -8.37 5.45
C PRO A 214 -29.32 -9.27 5.55
N THR A 215 -30.03 -9.22 6.66
CA THR A 215 -31.30 -9.95 6.85
C THR A 215 -32.15 -9.23 7.89
N LYS A 216 -33.43 -9.60 7.99
CA LYS A 216 -34.31 -9.11 9.05
C LYS A 216 -34.07 -9.95 10.30
N GLY A 217 -33.81 -9.31 11.43
CA GLY A 217 -33.54 -10.02 12.67
C GLY A 217 -33.01 -9.12 13.77
N ASN A 218 -32.87 -9.70 14.96
CA ASN A 218 -32.24 -9.04 16.09
C ASN A 218 -30.77 -9.45 16.17
N ILE A 219 -29.90 -8.53 16.57
CA ILE A 219 -28.52 -8.86 16.89
C ILE A 219 -28.54 -9.74 18.15
N THR A 220 -28.25 -11.02 18.00
CA THR A 220 -28.18 -11.98 19.11
C THR A 220 -26.79 -11.98 19.74
N SER A 221 -25.78 -11.50 19.01
CA SER A 221 -24.40 -11.54 19.46
C SER A 221 -23.59 -10.36 18.87
N PRO A 222 -22.97 -9.49 19.68
CA PRO A 222 -22.26 -8.28 19.22
C PRO A 222 -20.75 -8.48 18.96
N PHE A 223 -20.16 -7.73 18.04
CA PHE A 223 -18.71 -7.76 17.77
C PHE A 223 -17.86 -7.59 19.05
N GLY A 224 -16.74 -8.32 19.13
CA GLY A 224 -15.78 -8.20 20.24
C GLY A 224 -15.44 -9.49 20.96
N MET A 225 -14.74 -9.38 22.08
CA MET A 225 -14.19 -10.51 22.83
C MET A 225 -15.29 -11.29 23.57
N ARG A 226 -15.36 -12.61 23.38
CA ARG A 226 -16.30 -13.52 24.05
C ARG A 226 -15.60 -14.81 24.46
N TRP A 227 -15.70 -15.18 25.73
CA TRP A 227 -15.13 -16.43 26.27
C TRP A 227 -13.68 -16.69 25.85
N GLY A 228 -12.86 -15.63 25.81
CA GLY A 228 -11.45 -15.69 25.42
C GLY A 228 -11.18 -15.80 23.91
N LYS A 229 -12.20 -15.67 23.05
CA LYS A 229 -12.06 -15.62 21.59
C LYS A 229 -12.67 -14.34 21.02
N MET A 230 -12.02 -13.77 20.00
CA MET A 230 -12.53 -12.60 19.29
C MET A 230 -13.66 -13.00 18.35
N HIS A 231 -14.80 -12.34 18.45
CA HIS A 231 -15.86 -12.42 17.46
C HIS A 231 -15.71 -11.32 16.43
N ASN A 232 -15.39 -11.70 15.20
CA ASN A 232 -15.02 -10.80 14.10
C ASN A 232 -16.21 -10.13 13.40
N GLY A 233 -17.44 -10.45 13.81
CA GLY A 233 -18.66 -9.90 13.22
C GLY A 233 -19.78 -9.66 14.24
N ILE A 234 -21.00 -9.61 13.76
CA ILE A 234 -22.23 -9.71 14.56
C ILE A 234 -23.03 -10.92 14.11
N ASP A 235 -23.79 -11.49 15.03
CA ASP A 235 -24.75 -12.54 14.69
C ASP A 235 -26.16 -11.94 14.71
N ILE A 236 -26.86 -12.08 13.59
CA ILE A 236 -28.23 -11.60 13.40
C ILE A 236 -29.16 -12.81 13.37
N GLY A 237 -29.92 -13.00 14.44
CA GLY A 237 -30.89 -14.10 14.55
C GLY A 237 -32.05 -13.91 13.59
N ALA A 238 -32.29 -14.91 12.75
CA ALA A 238 -33.32 -14.95 11.72
C ALA A 238 -33.82 -16.39 11.54
N SER A 239 -34.95 -16.60 10.86
CA SER A 239 -35.50 -17.94 10.66
C SER A 239 -34.70 -18.71 9.62
N MET A 240 -34.64 -20.04 9.76
CA MET A 240 -34.04 -20.91 8.75
C MET A 240 -34.69 -20.65 7.38
N GLY A 241 -33.89 -20.37 6.36
CA GLY A 241 -34.38 -20.08 5.02
C GLY A 241 -34.81 -18.63 4.76
N ASP A 242 -34.70 -17.72 5.74
CA ASP A 242 -34.91 -16.29 5.48
C ASP A 242 -33.91 -15.76 4.44
N PRO A 243 -34.26 -14.76 3.64
CA PRO A 243 -33.35 -14.23 2.63
C PRO A 243 -32.18 -13.46 3.24
N ILE A 244 -30.99 -13.64 2.66
CA ILE A 244 -29.79 -12.85 2.90
C ILE A 244 -29.59 -11.93 1.69
N TYR A 245 -29.35 -10.65 1.95
CA TYR A 245 -29.16 -9.60 0.96
C TYR A 245 -27.76 -9.01 1.03
N ALA A 246 -27.22 -8.63 -0.13
CA ALA A 246 -25.95 -7.89 -0.19
C ALA A 246 -26.09 -6.54 0.51
N ALA A 247 -25.21 -6.26 1.47
CA ALA A 247 -25.22 -5.05 2.28
C ALA A 247 -24.87 -3.77 1.48
N MET A 248 -24.16 -3.92 0.37
CA MET A 248 -23.76 -2.87 -0.57
C MET A 248 -23.48 -3.47 -1.96
N ASP A 249 -23.46 -2.63 -2.99
CA ASP A 249 -23.00 -3.02 -4.34
C ASP A 249 -21.58 -3.59 -4.27
N GLY A 250 -21.29 -4.66 -5.00
CA GLY A 250 -19.96 -5.27 -4.97
C GLY A 250 -19.81 -6.46 -5.89
N LYS A 251 -18.66 -7.11 -5.81
CA LYS A 251 -18.32 -8.32 -6.55
C LYS A 251 -18.12 -9.48 -5.57
N VAL A 252 -18.77 -10.60 -5.84
CA VAL A 252 -18.60 -11.83 -5.06
C VAL A 252 -17.19 -12.37 -5.28
N ILE A 253 -16.41 -12.49 -4.22
CA ILE A 253 -15.04 -12.98 -4.24
C ILE A 253 -14.90 -14.36 -3.58
N CYS A 254 -15.89 -14.77 -2.78
CA CYS A 254 -16.00 -16.11 -2.21
C CYS A 254 -17.47 -16.53 -2.15
N ALA A 255 -17.75 -17.80 -2.47
CA ALA A 255 -19.07 -18.41 -2.49
C ALA A 255 -18.92 -19.94 -2.34
N GLU A 256 -18.38 -20.38 -1.20
CA GLU A 256 -18.02 -21.79 -0.96
C GLU A 256 -18.21 -22.21 0.49
N TRP A 257 -17.69 -23.38 0.87
CA TRP A 257 -17.63 -23.84 2.25
C TRP A 257 -16.28 -23.46 2.87
N GLU A 258 -16.31 -22.77 4.01
CA GLU A 258 -15.11 -22.47 4.82
C GLU A 258 -15.28 -23.00 6.24
N ASP A 259 -14.22 -23.59 6.80
CA ASP A 259 -14.24 -24.09 8.17
C ASP A 259 -14.57 -22.98 9.18
N GLY A 260 -15.44 -23.29 10.13
CA GLY A 260 -15.98 -22.31 11.07
C GLY A 260 -17.20 -21.55 10.52
N TYR A 261 -17.11 -20.97 9.33
CA TYR A 261 -18.20 -20.19 8.72
C TYR A 261 -19.30 -21.08 8.08
N GLY A 262 -18.99 -22.32 7.70
CA GLY A 262 -19.88 -23.15 6.91
C GLY A 262 -20.00 -22.62 5.48
N LYS A 263 -21.20 -22.60 4.90
CA LYS A 263 -21.40 -21.94 3.61
C LYS A 263 -21.28 -20.43 3.80
N VAL A 264 -20.36 -19.82 3.07
CA VAL A 264 -19.99 -18.41 3.22
C VAL A 264 -20.00 -17.69 1.89
N ILE A 265 -20.43 -16.43 1.93
CA ILE A 265 -20.33 -15.49 0.82
C ILE A 265 -19.44 -14.34 1.28
N LYS A 266 -18.47 -13.94 0.46
CA LYS A 266 -17.69 -12.70 0.67
C LYS A 266 -17.82 -11.80 -0.53
N ILE A 267 -18.06 -10.52 -0.26
CA ILE A 267 -18.31 -9.52 -1.30
C ILE A 267 -17.33 -8.37 -1.11
N ASP A 268 -16.50 -8.15 -2.13
CA ASP A 268 -15.64 -6.98 -2.25
C ASP A 268 -16.48 -5.83 -2.81
N HIS A 269 -16.61 -4.76 -2.03
CA HIS A 269 -17.35 -3.57 -2.44
C HIS A 269 -16.46 -2.49 -3.05
N GLY A 270 -15.18 -2.80 -3.26
CA GLY A 270 -14.15 -1.82 -3.58
C GLY A 270 -13.74 -1.03 -2.33
N VAL A 271 -12.78 -0.13 -2.52
CA VAL A 271 -12.28 0.80 -1.48
C VAL A 271 -11.80 0.12 -0.19
N GLY A 272 -11.40 -1.16 -0.28
CA GLY A 272 -10.94 -1.94 0.87
C GLY A 272 -12.05 -2.42 1.81
N ILE A 273 -13.33 -2.29 1.43
CA ILE A 273 -14.46 -2.77 2.22
C ILE A 273 -14.92 -4.12 1.69
N GLU A 274 -14.89 -5.12 2.56
CA GLU A 274 -15.45 -6.45 2.31
C GLU A 274 -16.55 -6.74 3.34
N THR A 275 -17.60 -7.44 2.89
CA THR A 275 -18.57 -8.03 3.80
C THR A 275 -18.56 -9.54 3.70
N VAL A 276 -18.72 -10.20 4.86
CA VAL A 276 -18.76 -11.66 4.99
C VAL A 276 -20.14 -12.07 5.51
N TYR A 277 -20.74 -13.08 4.89
CA TYR A 277 -22.04 -13.64 5.24
C TYR A 277 -21.84 -15.14 5.50
N GLY A 278 -21.77 -15.53 6.76
CA GLY A 278 -21.55 -16.91 7.19
C GLY A 278 -22.83 -17.64 7.57
N HIS A 279 -22.68 -18.95 7.75
CA HIS A 279 -23.70 -19.90 8.18
C HIS A 279 -24.90 -20.06 7.24
N CYS A 280 -24.74 -19.78 5.94
CA CYS A 280 -25.83 -19.85 4.97
C CYS A 280 -26.37 -21.29 4.81
N SER A 281 -27.67 -21.46 4.58
CA SER A 281 -28.23 -22.77 4.20
C SER A 281 -28.06 -23.04 2.70
N SER A 282 -28.07 -21.98 1.89
CA SER A 282 -27.82 -21.99 0.45
C SER A 282 -27.13 -20.71 0.00
N ILE A 283 -26.41 -20.80 -1.11
CA ILE A 283 -25.72 -19.70 -1.78
C ILE A 283 -26.37 -19.56 -3.16
N ASP A 284 -26.87 -18.37 -3.48
CA ASP A 284 -27.60 -18.07 -4.72
C ASP A 284 -26.73 -17.30 -5.75
N VAL A 285 -25.44 -17.11 -5.46
CA VAL A 285 -24.50 -16.31 -6.26
C VAL A 285 -23.20 -17.06 -6.53
N ASN A 286 -22.50 -16.68 -7.60
CA ASN A 286 -21.22 -17.29 -7.98
C ASN A 286 -20.04 -16.34 -7.80
N VAL A 287 -18.84 -16.87 -7.57
CA VAL A 287 -17.60 -16.09 -7.57
C VAL A 287 -17.47 -15.34 -8.91
N GLY A 288 -17.16 -14.05 -8.83
CA GLY A 288 -17.05 -13.16 -9.99
C GLY A 288 -18.33 -12.38 -10.32
N GLN A 289 -19.49 -12.77 -9.76
CA GLN A 289 -20.76 -12.08 -9.98
C GLN A 289 -20.75 -10.69 -9.33
N THR A 290 -21.21 -9.68 -10.07
CA THR A 290 -21.51 -8.35 -9.52
C THR A 290 -22.93 -8.38 -8.94
N VAL A 291 -23.09 -7.90 -7.71
CA VAL A 291 -24.38 -7.80 -7.02
C VAL A 291 -24.68 -6.36 -6.65
N LYS A 292 -25.98 -6.05 -6.53
CA LYS A 292 -26.47 -4.75 -6.05
C LYS A 292 -26.86 -4.79 -4.57
N ARG A 293 -26.78 -3.65 -3.88
CA ARG A 293 -27.33 -3.48 -2.54
C ARG A 293 -28.80 -3.89 -2.56
N GLY A 294 -29.17 -4.84 -1.70
CA GLY A 294 -30.55 -5.37 -1.64
C GLY A 294 -30.81 -6.57 -2.54
N GLU A 295 -29.83 -6.99 -3.34
CA GLU A 295 -29.92 -8.22 -4.10
C GLU A 295 -29.83 -9.42 -3.17
N LYS A 296 -30.72 -10.41 -3.36
CA LYS A 296 -30.70 -11.65 -2.59
C LYS A 296 -29.50 -12.49 -3.02
N ILE A 297 -28.66 -12.86 -2.07
CA ILE A 297 -27.40 -13.59 -2.31
C ILE A 297 -27.40 -15.00 -1.76
N GLY A 298 -28.33 -15.34 -0.87
CA GLY A 298 -28.45 -16.67 -0.28
C GLY A 298 -29.56 -16.71 0.77
N LEU A 299 -29.58 -17.79 1.55
CA LEU A 299 -30.57 -18.00 2.60
C LEU A 299 -29.92 -18.27 3.97
N VAL A 300 -30.56 -17.79 5.03
CA VAL A 300 -30.18 -18.00 6.43
C VAL A 300 -30.12 -19.49 6.72
N GLY A 301 -29.11 -19.90 7.49
CA GLY A 301 -28.88 -21.29 7.85
C GLY A 301 -28.28 -21.46 9.24
N SER A 302 -27.77 -22.66 9.47
CA SER A 302 -27.02 -23.04 10.68
C SER A 302 -25.90 -24.03 10.31
N THR A 303 -25.16 -23.71 9.25
CA THR A 303 -24.02 -24.54 8.79
C THR A 303 -22.72 -24.10 9.45
N GLY A 304 -21.72 -24.98 9.51
CA GLY A 304 -20.43 -24.66 10.14
C GLY A 304 -20.55 -24.63 11.67
N ASN A 305 -19.82 -23.74 12.32
CA ASN A 305 -19.87 -23.59 13.78
C ASN A 305 -21.00 -22.65 14.20
N SER A 306 -22.23 -23.16 14.19
CA SER A 306 -23.45 -22.40 14.51
C SER A 306 -24.31 -23.18 15.52
N THR A 307 -24.90 -22.47 16.48
CA THR A 307 -25.76 -23.07 17.52
C THR A 307 -27.26 -22.96 17.22
N GLY A 308 -27.62 -22.31 16.11
CA GLY A 308 -29.00 -22.14 15.65
C GLY A 308 -29.08 -21.19 14.45
N PRO A 309 -30.25 -21.03 13.81
CA PRO A 309 -30.39 -20.19 12.63
C PRO A 309 -30.01 -18.71 12.85
N HIS A 310 -29.00 -18.23 12.12
CA HIS A 310 -28.57 -16.82 12.11
C HIS A 310 -27.68 -16.51 10.90
N VAL A 311 -27.43 -15.22 10.65
CA VAL A 311 -26.36 -14.76 9.76
C VAL A 311 -25.21 -14.26 10.61
N HIS A 312 -24.03 -14.85 10.43
CA HIS A 312 -22.79 -14.23 10.90
C HIS A 312 -22.36 -13.19 9.87
N PHE A 313 -22.36 -11.92 10.26
CA PHE A 313 -22.08 -10.79 9.38
C PHE A 313 -20.82 -10.06 9.83
N GLU A 314 -19.80 -10.02 8.97
CA GLU A 314 -18.59 -9.23 9.21
C GLU A 314 -18.51 -8.04 8.26
N VAL A 315 -17.89 -6.97 8.73
CA VAL A 315 -17.41 -5.87 7.91
C VAL A 315 -15.90 -5.83 8.09
N ARG A 316 -15.16 -5.94 6.99
CA ARG A 316 -13.70 -5.84 7.00
C ARG A 316 -13.29 -4.59 6.25
N VAL A 317 -12.34 -3.86 6.82
CA VAL A 317 -11.71 -2.70 6.18
C VAL A 317 -10.22 -3.00 6.10
N GLU A 318 -9.70 -3.12 4.87
CA GLU A 318 -8.34 -3.59 4.59
C GLU A 318 -8.05 -4.97 5.22
N ASP A 319 -9.00 -5.91 5.08
CA ASP A 319 -8.97 -7.27 5.67
C ASP A 319 -8.94 -7.30 7.23
N VAL A 320 -9.10 -6.15 7.89
CA VAL A 320 -9.23 -6.07 9.35
C VAL A 320 -10.70 -6.04 9.73
N PRO A 321 -11.21 -7.01 10.51
CA PRO A 321 -12.58 -6.97 11.02
C PRO A 321 -12.85 -5.70 11.85
N LYS A 322 -13.96 -5.02 11.55
CA LYS A 322 -14.47 -3.85 12.26
C LYS A 322 -15.86 -4.15 12.79
N ASP A 323 -16.27 -3.43 13.83
CA ASP A 323 -17.62 -3.56 14.39
C ASP A 323 -18.69 -3.18 13.34
N PRO A 324 -19.46 -4.15 12.82
CA PRO A 324 -20.47 -3.93 11.78
C PRO A 324 -21.55 -2.93 12.20
N ILE A 325 -21.88 -2.81 13.49
CA ILE A 325 -22.91 -1.88 13.99
C ILE A 325 -22.57 -0.44 13.61
N THR A 326 -21.29 -0.10 13.49
CA THR A 326 -20.85 1.26 13.13
C THR A 326 -21.04 1.62 11.66
N TYR A 327 -21.36 0.63 10.81
CA TYR A 327 -21.54 0.77 9.36
C TYR A 327 -22.98 0.50 8.90
N LEU A 328 -23.78 -0.16 9.73
CA LEU A 328 -25.15 -0.57 9.41
C LEU A 328 -26.16 0.58 9.61
N ARG A 329 -27.17 0.60 8.74
CA ARG A 329 -28.33 1.49 8.78
C ARG A 329 -29.63 0.71 8.65
#